data_AF-A0A3B9R3Q4-F1
#
_entry.id   AF-A0A3B9R3Q4-F1
#
_cell.length_a   1.000
_cell.length_b   1.000
_cell.length_c   1.000
_cell.angle_alpha   90.00
_cell.angle_beta   90.00
_cell.angle_gamma   90.00
#
_symmetry.space_group_name_H-M   'P 1'
#
loop_
_entity.id
_entity.type
_entity.pdbx_description
1 polymer ?
#
loop_
_entity_poly.entity_id
_entity_poly.type
_entity_poly.pdbx_seq_one_letter_code
_entity_poly.pdbx_strand_id
1 'polypeptide(L)' 'LLFAEMKLPGEAWLEFKIDENNILHQTATFRPRGLRGRLYWYSIVPFHYFIFGGMISNIAKTDHN' A
#
# COMPACT_ATOMS: atom_id res chain seq x y z
N LEU A 1 -12.71 5.45 -4.03
CA LEU A 1 -11.73 4.43 -4.43
C LEU A 1 -10.71 5.09 -5.36
N LEU A 2 -9.49 5.33 -4.88
CA LEU A 2 -8.36 5.67 -5.74
C LEU A 2 -7.71 4.35 -6.16
N PHE A 3 -7.82 3.98 -7.43
CA PHE A 3 -7.24 2.76 -7.96
C PHE A 3 -5.93 3.09 -8.66
N ALA A 4 -4.80 2.75 -8.04
CA ALA A 4 -3.49 2.84 -8.67
C ALA A 4 -3.06 1.42 -9.07
N GLU A 5 -3.22 1.09 -10.35
CA GLU A 5 -2.77 -0.19 -10.90
C GLU A 5 -1.25 -0.16 -11.08
N MET A 6 -0.52 -0.95 -10.29
CA MET A 6 0.91 -1.13 -10.47
C MET A 6 1.17 -2.30 -11.42
N LYS A 7 2.05 -2.10 -12.41
CA LYS A 7 2.46 -3.18 -13.33
C LYS A 7 3.45 -4.11 -12.63
N LEU A 8 2.95 -5.21 -12.08
CA LEU A 8 3.69 -6.18 -11.27
C LEU A 8 3.50 -7.61 -11.83
N PRO A 9 4.27 -8.64 -11.38
CA PRO A 9 3.99 -10.05 -11.68
C PRO A 9 2.75 -10.56 -10.90
N GLY A 10 1.64 -9.83 -11.03
CA GLY A 10 0.46 -9.90 -10.18
C GLY A 10 -0.35 -8.61 -10.25
N GLU A 11 -1.46 -8.57 -9.54
CA GLU A 11 -2.27 -7.37 -9.34
C GLU A 11 -1.93 -6.79 -7.96
N ALA A 12 -1.76 -5.47 -7.87
CA ALA A 12 -1.64 -4.78 -6.60
C ALA A 12 -2.52 -3.54 -6.59
N TRP A 13 -3.05 -3.23 -5.41
CA TRP A 13 -3.76 -1.98 -5.17
C TRP A 13 -3.56 -1.56 -3.71
N LEU A 14 -3.78 -0.27 -3.47
CA LEU A 14 -3.72 0.35 -2.16
C LEU A 14 -5.10 0.92 -1.85
N GLU A 15 -5.65 0.53 -0.71
CA GLU A 15 -6.94 1.03 -0.23
C GLU A 15 -6.72 1.99 0.94
N PHE A 16 -7.53 3.06 0.95
CA PHE A 16 -7.60 4.02 2.05
C PHE A 16 -9.04 4.10 2.56
N LYS A 17 -9.21 3.99 3.87
CA LYS A 17 -10.51 4.08 4.53
C LYS A 17 -10.37 4.85 5.84
N ILE A 18 -11.32 5.75 6.11
CA ILE A 18 -11.43 6.39 7.42
C ILE A 18 -12.57 5.69 8.16
N ASP A 19 -12.32 5.26 9.40
CA ASP A 19 -13.34 4.65 10.24
C ASP A 19 -14.13 5.67 11.07
N GLU A 20 -15.09 5.20 11.87
CA GLU A 20 -15.95 6.04 12.71
C GLU A 20 -15.19 6.80 13.81
N ASN A 21 -13.98 6.35 14.15
CA ASN A 21 -13.10 7.00 15.12
C ASN A 21 -12.13 7.99 14.47
N ASN A 22 -12.34 8.35 13.19
CA ASN A 22 -11.45 9.19 12.39
C ASN A 22 -10.03 8.61 12.22
N ILE A 23 -9.88 7.29 12.27
CA ILE A 23 -8.59 6.63 12.03
C ILE A 23 -8.47 6.33 10.54
N LEU A 24 -7.39 6.81 9.90
CA LEU A 24 -7.04 6.47 8.53
C LEU A 24 -6.36 5.09 8.48
N HIS A 25 -7.02 4.15 7.82
CA HIS A 25 -6.49 2.83 7.51
C HIS A 25 -5.94 2.82 6.09
N GLN A 26 -4.71 2.32 5.94
CA GLN A 26 -4.05 2.10 4.66
C GLN A 26 -3.78 0.60 4.48
N THR A 27 -4.36 -0.01 3.46
CA THR A 27 -4.27 -1.46 3.22
C THR A 27 -3.66 -1.73 1.85
N ALA A 28 -2.45 -2.31 1.83
CA ALA A 28 -1.80 -2.75 0.60
C ALA A 28 -2.15 -4.22 0.33
N THR A 29 -2.77 -4.50 -0.82
CA THR A 29 -3.10 -5.87 -1.24
C THR A 29 -2.28 -6.25 -2.46
N PHE A 30 -1.67 -7.44 -2.43
CA PHE A 30 -0.98 -8.01 -3.58
C PHE A 30 -1.49 -9.41 -3.89
N ARG A 31 -1.91 -9.61 -5.13
CA ARG A 31 -2.32 -10.90 -5.67
C ARG A 31 -1.24 -11.42 -6.64
N PRO A 32 -0.29 -12.24 -6.16
CA PRO A 32 0.79 -12.74 -6.99
C PRO A 32 0.29 -13.70 -8.08
N ARG A 33 0.86 -13.61 -9.28
CA ARG A 33 0.65 -14.60 -10.35
C ARG A 33 1.85 -15.56 -10.40
N GLY A 34 1.58 -16.84 -10.11
CA GLY A 34 2.57 -17.91 -10.17
C GLY A 34 3.71 -17.79 -9.15
N LEU A 35 4.75 -18.63 -9.32
CA LEU A 35 5.91 -18.69 -8.43
C LEU A 35 6.76 -17.41 -8.47
N ARG A 36 6.94 -16.82 -9.66
CA ARG A 36 7.70 -15.57 -9.84
C ARG A 36 7.07 -14.40 -9.10
N GLY A 37 5.73 -14.30 -9.09
CA GLY A 37 5.02 -13.29 -8.31
C GLY A 37 5.23 -13.43 -6.81
N ARG A 38 5.21 -14.66 -6.30
CA ARG A 38 5.49 -14.93 -4.87
C ARG A 38 6.93 -14.61 -4.49
N LEU A 39 7.91 -15.02 -5.31
CA LEU A 39 9.33 -14.71 -5.07
C LEU A 39 9.56 -13.19 -5.07
N TYR A 40 9.01 -12.49 -6.07
CA TYR A 40 9.05 -11.04 -6.12
C TYR A 40 8.49 -10.43 -4.83
N TRP A 41 7.30 -10.87 -4.40
CA TRP A 41 6.66 -10.39 -3.17
C TRP A 41 7.56 -10.49 -1.96
N TYR A 42 8.08 -11.69 -1.66
CA TYR A 42 8.92 -11.91 -0.48
C TYR A 42 10.21 -11.07 -0.51
N SER A 43 10.79 -10.83 -1.68
CA SER A 43 11.98 -9.97 -1.82
C SER A 43 11.70 -8.50 -1.50
N ILE A 44 10.46 -8.01 -1.73
CA ILE A 44 10.10 -6.60 -1.58
C ILE A 44 9.33 -6.30 -0.28
N VAL A 45 8.77 -7.31 0.41
CA VAL A 45 8.10 -7.20 1.72
C VAL A 45 8.80 -6.27 2.71
N PRO A 46 10.13 -6.35 2.97
CA PRO A 46 10.77 -5.46 3.94
C PRO A 46 10.71 -3.98 3.51
N PHE A 47 10.73 -3.68 2.22
CA PHE A 47 10.68 -2.31 1.69
C PHE A 47 9.29 -1.70 1.81
N HIS A 48 8.23 -2.51 1.73
CA HIS A 48 6.86 -2.05 1.86
C HIS A 48 6.59 -1.38 3.20
N TYR A 49 7.23 -1.84 4.28
CA TYR A 49 7.08 -1.22 5.60
C TYR A 49 7.50 0.26 5.59
N PHE A 50 8.65 0.55 4.98
CA PHE A 50 9.19 1.91 4.88
C PHE A 50 8.37 2.80 3.92
N ILE A 51 8.00 2.26 2.76
CA ILE A 51 7.28 3.01 1.72
C ILE A 51 5.89 3.41 2.21
N PHE A 52 5.12 2.44 2.73
CA PHE A 52 3.75 2.69 3.16
C PHE A 52 3.70 3.53 4.45
N GLY A 53 4.59 3.28 5.41
CA GLY A 53 4.71 4.10 6.62
C GLY A 53 5.02 5.57 6.31
N GLY A 54 5.94 5.84 5.39
CA GLY A 54 6.22 7.20 4.93
C GLY A 54 5.04 7.85 4.22
N MET A 55 4.31 7.08 3.39
CA MET A 55 3.15 7.58 2.66
C MET A 55 2.02 8.01 3.60
N ILE A 56 1.62 7.15 4.55
CA ILE A 56 0.52 7.47 5.48
C ILE A 56 0.89 8.64 6.39
N SER A 57 2.16 8.72 6.84
CA SER A 57 2.63 9.85 7.64
C SER A 57 2.56 11.17 6.86
N ASN A 58 2.90 11.17 5.58
CA ASN A 58 2.80 12.38 4.76
C ASN A 58 1.36 12.77 4.40
N ILE A 59 0.45 11.80 4.27
CA ILE A 59 -0.99 12.09 4.10
C ILE A 59 -1.60 12.65 5.38
N ALA A 60 -1.20 12.12 6.54
CA ALA A 60 -1.67 12.57 7.85
C ALA A 60 -1.04 13.90 8.30
N LYS A 61 0.03 14.35 7.64
CA LYS A 61 0.55 15.71 7.83
C LYS A 61 -0.43 16.69 7.20
N THR A 62 -1.19 17.36 8.04
CA THR A 62 -1.87 18.60 7.69
C THR A 62 -0.80 19.69 7.56
N ASP A 63 -0.56 20.20 6.34
CA ASP A 63 0.09 21.50 6.21
C ASP A 63 -0.89 22.54 6.77
N HIS A 64 -0.62 22.99 7.99
CA HIS A 64 -1.17 24.23 8.50
C HIS A 64 -0.41 25.37 7.81
N ASN A 65 -0.87 25.76 6.62
CA ASN A 65 -0.43 27.00 5.97
C ASN A 65 -1.66 27.86 5.70
#